data_AF-X0PK05-F1
#
_entry.id   AF-X0PK05-F1
#
_cell.length_a   1.000
_cell.length_b   1.000
_cell.length_c   1.000
_cell.angle_alpha   90.00
_cell.angle_beta   90.00
_cell.angle_gamma   90.00
#
_symmetry.space_group_name_H-M   'P 1'
#
loop_
_entity.id
_entity.type
_entity.pdbx_description
1 polymer ?
#
loop_
_entity_poly.entity_id
_entity_poly.type
_entity_poly.pdbx_seq_one_letter_code
_entity_poly.pdbx_strand_id
1 'polypeptide(L)'
;MKIEAKLFEILTVFFILVAIVYGVFTAVSRTGIEWAGLTGICLSAGLTLIIGTYFRFVARRLDTRPEDYEDAEIADGAGDLGFFSPGSYWPILLAASAAFVAVAMAFFQPWMIVVAVIAVLAAAAGLVFEYYVGPEKH
;
A
#
# COMPACT_ATOMS: atom_id res chain seq x y z
N MET A 1 14.91 -4.27 -11.83
CA MET A 1 14.33 -3.84 -10.56
C MET A 1 15.36 -3.71 -9.43
N LYS A 2 16.65 -3.51 -9.74
CA LYS A 2 17.72 -3.47 -8.72
C LYS A 2 17.75 -2.12 -8.00
N ILE A 3 17.45 -1.03 -8.70
CA ILE A 3 17.49 0.34 -8.16
C ILE A 3 16.29 0.56 -7.23
N GLU A 4 15.12 0.06 -7.62
CA GLU A 4 13.86 0.11 -6.87
C GLU A 4 14.01 -0.60 -5.53
N ALA A 5 14.61 -1.80 -5.51
CA ALA A 5 14.93 -2.49 -4.26
C ALA A 5 15.91 -1.68 -3.41
N LYS A 6 16.98 -1.17 -4.03
CA LYS A 6 18.05 -0.41 -3.34
C LYS A 6 17.51 0.88 -2.69
N LEU A 7 16.53 1.55 -3.31
CA LEU A 7 15.88 2.73 -2.75
C LEU A 7 15.25 2.42 -1.38
N PHE A 8 14.46 1.35 -1.28
CA PHE A 8 13.82 0.95 -0.02
C PHE A 8 14.82 0.37 0.99
N GLU A 9 15.86 -0.32 0.54
CA GLU A 9 16.95 -0.79 1.42
C GLU A 9 17.68 0.38 2.09
N ILE A 10 18.01 1.44 1.35
CA ILE A 10 18.63 2.65 1.89
C ILE A 10 17.72 3.32 2.92
N LEU A 11 16.43 3.48 2.60
CA LEU A 11 15.46 4.05 3.54
C LEU A 11 15.31 3.21 4.81
N THR A 12 15.33 1.88 4.68
CA THR A 12 15.27 0.97 5.83
C THR A 12 16.46 1.17 6.74
N VAL A 13 17.68 1.22 6.18
CA VAL A 13 18.90 1.49 6.96
C VAL A 13 18.81 2.85 7.65
N PHE A 14 18.36 3.88 6.93
CA PHE A 14 18.17 5.21 7.51
C PHE A 14 17.17 5.20 8.67
N PHE A 15 15.99 4.60 8.51
CA PHE A 15 15.00 4.56 9.59
C PHE A 15 15.44 3.72 10.79
N ILE A 16 16.20 2.64 10.58
CA ILE A 16 16.81 1.88 11.69
C ILE A 16 17.83 2.75 12.44
N LEU A 17 18.70 3.46 11.72
CA LEU A 17 19.67 4.37 12.34
C LEU A 17 18.97 5.48 13.12
N VAL A 18 17.94 6.10 12.54
CA VAL A 18 17.15 7.13 13.21
C VAL A 18 16.41 6.55 14.42
N ALA A 19 15.85 5.34 14.35
CA ALA A 19 15.20 4.70 15.49
C ALA A 19 16.17 4.48 16.65
N ILE A 20 17.40 4.03 16.36
CA ILE A 20 18.45 3.86 17.36
C ILE A 20 18.85 5.22 17.97
N VAL A 21 19.15 6.22 17.13
CA VAL A 21 19.54 7.56 17.59
C VAL A 21 18.44 8.17 18.45
N TYR A 22 17.20 8.17 17.95
CA TYR A 22 16.05 8.71 18.66
C TYR A 22 15.78 7.97 19.97
N GLY A 23 15.80 6.63 19.96
CA GLY A 23 15.61 5.81 21.15
C GLY A 23 16.68 6.07 22.22
N VAL A 24 17.96 6.19 21.82
CA VAL A 24 19.06 6.48 22.76
C VAL A 24 18.94 7.90 23.32
N PHE A 25 18.71 8.91 22.48
CA PHE A 25 18.64 10.30 22.93
C PHE A 25 17.44 10.53 23.85
N THR A 26 16.30 9.91 23.58
CA THR A 26 15.14 9.98 24.46
C THR A 26 15.35 9.16 25.74
N ALA A 27 16.02 8.00 25.68
CA ALA A 27 16.35 7.21 26.87
C ALA A 27 17.20 7.97 27.90
N VAL A 28 18.16 8.79 27.43
CA VAL A 28 19.03 9.62 28.29
C VAL A 28 18.34 10.91 28.75
N SER A 29 17.16 11.21 28.21
CA SER A 29 16.37 12.37 28.62
C SER A 29 15.78 12.20 30.03
N ARG A 30 15.39 13.32 30.65
CA ARG A 30 14.79 13.33 32.00
C ARG A 30 13.48 12.55 32.11
N THR A 31 12.80 12.30 30.99
CA THR A 31 11.49 11.66 30.92
C THR A 31 11.56 10.19 30.51
N GLY A 32 12.76 9.67 30.22
CA GLY A 32 12.93 8.33 29.65
C GLY A 32 12.53 8.25 28.17
N ILE A 33 12.46 7.02 27.64
CA ILE A 33 12.16 6.75 26.22
C ILE A 33 10.80 7.32 25.81
N GLU A 34 10.77 8.03 24.69
CA GLU A 34 9.53 8.52 24.08
C GLU A 34 8.93 7.43 23.16
N TRP A 35 8.06 6.60 23.73
CA TRP A 35 7.52 5.43 23.04
C TRP A 35 6.66 5.76 21.81
N ALA A 36 5.92 6.88 21.83
CA ALA A 36 5.04 7.25 20.71
C ALA A 36 5.84 7.47 19.41
N GLY A 37 6.87 8.33 19.46
CA GLY A 37 7.75 8.58 18.33
C GLY A 37 8.59 7.37 17.96
N LEU A 38 9.18 6.68 18.94
CA LEU A 38 10.05 5.52 18.69
C LEU A 38 9.29 4.41 17.97
N THR A 39 8.04 4.13 18.39
CA THR A 39 7.20 3.13 17.75
C THR A 39 6.89 3.51 16.30
N GLY A 40 6.55 4.78 16.03
CA GLY A 40 6.29 5.25 14.68
C GLY A 40 7.49 5.09 13.73
N ILE A 41 8.70 5.40 14.21
CA ILE A 41 9.93 5.25 13.42
C ILE A 41 10.25 3.76 13.20
N CYS A 42 10.13 2.92 14.22
CA CYS A 42 10.35 1.47 14.11
C CYS A 42 9.38 0.82 13.10
N LEU A 43 8.09 1.20 13.13
CA LEU A 43 7.11 0.70 12.17
C LEU A 43 7.36 1.23 10.75
N SER A 44 7.89 2.44 10.62
CA SER A 44 8.32 2.99 9.32
C SER A 44 9.51 2.21 8.74
N ALA A 45 10.48 1.83 9.58
CA ALA A 45 11.56 0.91 9.19
C ALA A 45 11.01 -0.46 8.77
N GLY A 46 10.02 -0.99 9.49
CA GLY A 46 9.33 -2.22 9.14
C GLY A 46 8.61 -2.14 7.80
N LEU A 47 7.92 -1.02 7.53
CA LEU A 47 7.23 -0.77 6.26
C LEU A 47 8.21 -0.81 5.08
N THR A 48 9.31 -0.07 5.17
CA THR A 48 10.32 -0.06 4.09
C THR A 48 11.04 -1.39 3.97
N LEU A 49 11.22 -2.12 5.07
CA LEU A 49 11.80 -3.46 5.06
C LEU A 49 10.90 -4.46 4.32
N ILE A 50 9.59 -4.46 4.58
CA ILE A 50 8.62 -5.33 3.88
C ILE A 50 8.67 -5.07 2.37
N ILE A 51 8.59 -3.81 1.97
CA ILE A 51 8.59 -3.42 0.54
C ILE A 51 9.96 -3.74 -0.10
N GLY A 52 11.06 -3.33 0.54
CA GLY A 52 12.41 -3.49 0.02
C GLY A 52 12.80 -4.95 -0.14
N THR A 53 12.51 -5.80 0.86
CA THR A 53 12.83 -7.24 0.78
C THR A 53 11.98 -7.96 -0.27
N TYR A 54 10.73 -7.56 -0.46
CA TYR A 54 9.89 -8.04 -1.56
C TYR A 54 10.50 -7.68 -2.92
N PHE A 55 10.86 -6.42 -3.15
CA PHE A 55 11.52 -6.02 -4.40
C PHE A 55 12.89 -6.69 -4.59
N ARG A 56 13.64 -6.92 -3.52
CA ARG A 56 14.90 -7.67 -3.59
C ARG A 56 14.71 -9.12 -3.98
N PHE A 57 13.59 -9.74 -3.60
CA PHE A 57 13.23 -11.07 -4.07
C PHE A 57 12.88 -11.04 -5.56
N VAL A 58 12.02 -10.11 -5.99
CA VAL A 58 11.62 -9.97 -7.41
C VAL A 58 12.83 -9.66 -8.29
N ALA A 59 13.70 -8.73 -7.90
CA ALA A 59 14.89 -8.35 -8.66
C ALA A 59 15.95 -9.45 -8.80
N ARG A 60 15.89 -10.49 -7.96
CA ARG A 60 16.74 -11.69 -8.09
C ARG A 60 16.13 -12.77 -8.97
N ARG A 61 14.81 -12.69 -9.22
CA ARG A 61 14.05 -13.70 -9.96
C ARG A 61 13.74 -13.26 -11.40
N LEU A 62 13.61 -11.96 -11.63
CA LEU A 62 13.29 -11.38 -12.94
C LEU A 62 14.57 -10.94 -13.66
N ASP A 63 14.63 -11.18 -14.96
CA ASP A 63 15.68 -10.68 -15.83
C ASP A 63 15.57 -9.17 -16.05
N THR A 64 16.55 -8.59 -16.73
CA THR A 64 16.54 -7.17 -17.10
C THR A 64 15.38 -6.88 -18.05
N ARG A 65 14.39 -6.12 -17.57
CA ARG A 65 13.29 -5.60 -18.37
C ARG A 65 13.75 -4.42 -19.25
N PRO A 66 13.04 -4.09 -20.34
CA PRO A 66 13.34 -2.92 -21.17
C PRO A 66 13.43 -1.62 -20.35
N GLU A 67 12.60 -1.47 -19.31
CA GLU A 67 12.61 -0.30 -18.41
C GLU A 67 13.90 -0.14 -17.60
N ASP A 68 14.70 -1.21 -17.44
CA ASP A 68 15.98 -1.18 -16.72
C ASP A 68 17.20 -1.11 -17.66
N TYR A 69 16.98 -1.09 -18.98
CA TYR A 69 18.04 -1.12 -20.00
C TYR A 69 18.21 0.27 -20.62
N GLU A 70 19.42 0.82 -20.55
CA GLU A 70 19.69 2.21 -20.93
C GLU A 70 19.51 2.46 -22.44
N ASP A 71 19.79 1.45 -23.27
CA ASP A 71 19.70 1.53 -24.74
C ASP A 71 18.45 0.80 -25.29
N ALA A 72 17.39 0.66 -24.48
CA ALA A 72 16.16 -0.01 -24.92
C ALA A 72 15.46 0.78 -26.04
N GLU A 73 14.99 0.07 -27.06
CA GLU A 73 14.19 0.67 -28.12
C GLU A 73 12.69 0.62 -27.77
N ILE A 74 11.89 1.50 -28.37
CA ILE A 74 10.43 1.52 -28.15
C ILE A 74 9.79 0.18 -28.56
N ALA A 75 10.37 -0.49 -29.56
CA ALA A 75 9.89 -1.78 -30.04
C ALA A 75 10.04 -2.92 -28.99
N ASP A 76 10.95 -2.80 -28.03
CA ASP A 76 11.17 -3.80 -26.98
C ASP A 76 9.98 -3.93 -26.03
N GLY A 77 9.11 -2.90 -25.98
CA GLY A 77 7.88 -2.86 -25.19
C GLY A 77 6.60 -3.12 -25.97
N ALA A 78 6.67 -3.63 -27.21
CA ALA A 78 5.52 -3.72 -28.13
C ALA A 78 4.47 -4.80 -27.78
N GLY A 79 4.61 -5.49 -26.65
CA GLY A 79 3.65 -6.49 -26.19
C GLY A 79 2.40 -5.91 -25.52
N ASP A 80 1.42 -6.76 -25.24
CA ASP A 80 0.24 -6.39 -24.46
C ASP A 80 0.62 -6.07 -23.00
N LEU A 81 0.19 -4.89 -22.51
CA LEU A 81 0.46 -4.47 -21.12
C LEU A 81 -0.37 -5.24 -20.09
N GLY A 82 -1.58 -5.68 -20.46
CA GLY A 82 -2.53 -6.34 -19.59
C GLY A 82 -3.93 -5.72 -19.65
N PHE A 83 -4.76 -6.05 -18.66
CA PHE A 83 -6.13 -5.57 -18.57
C PHE A 83 -6.21 -4.26 -17.80
N PHE A 84 -6.95 -3.29 -18.36
CA PHE A 84 -7.29 -2.04 -17.69
C PHE A 84 -8.81 -1.84 -17.72
N SER A 85 -9.38 -1.46 -16.58
CA SER A 85 -10.78 -1.04 -16.49
C SER A 85 -10.99 0.23 -17.36
N PRO A 86 -11.84 0.19 -18.41
CA PRO A 86 -12.11 1.36 -19.23
C PRO A 86 -13.02 2.38 -18.53
N GLY A 87 -13.74 1.93 -17.49
CA GLY A 87 -14.62 2.74 -16.66
C GLY A 87 -15.28 1.86 -15.61
N SER A 88 -15.43 2.40 -14.40
CA SER A 88 -16.07 1.71 -13.27
C SER A 88 -16.66 2.74 -12.31
N TYR A 89 -17.90 2.50 -11.86
CA TYR A 89 -18.55 3.32 -10.82
C TYR A 89 -18.32 2.77 -9.42
N TRP A 90 -17.72 1.58 -9.28
CA TRP A 90 -17.47 1.00 -7.97
C TRP A 90 -16.47 1.78 -7.11
N PRO A 91 -15.41 2.41 -7.65
CA PRO A 91 -14.51 3.23 -6.83
C PRO A 91 -15.20 4.41 -6.15
N ILE A 92 -16.13 5.10 -6.83
CA ILE A 92 -16.86 6.22 -6.22
C ILE A 92 -17.85 5.72 -5.15
N LEU A 93 -18.50 4.57 -5.38
CA LEU A 93 -19.35 3.95 -4.36
C LEU A 93 -18.54 3.50 -3.15
N LEU A 94 -17.36 2.91 -3.34
CA LEU A 94 -16.48 2.49 -2.25
C LEU A 94 -15.97 3.70 -1.44
N ALA A 95 -15.60 4.79 -2.12
CA ALA A 95 -15.20 6.04 -1.46
C ALA A 95 -16.37 6.64 -0.65
N ALA A 96 -17.57 6.67 -1.22
CA ALA A 96 -18.77 7.14 -0.51
C ALA A 96 -19.10 6.27 0.71
N SER A 97 -19.00 4.94 0.59
CA SER A 97 -19.17 4.00 1.71
C SER A 97 -18.14 4.23 2.81
N ALA A 98 -16.86 4.44 2.46
CA ALA A 98 -15.81 4.75 3.43
C ALA A 98 -16.03 6.11 4.13
N ALA A 99 -16.47 7.13 3.38
CA ALA A 99 -16.85 8.41 3.97
C ALA A 99 -18.06 8.25 4.92
N PHE A 100 -19.02 7.41 4.57
CA PHE A 100 -20.16 7.11 5.43
C PHE A 100 -19.75 6.37 6.72
N VAL A 101 -18.76 5.46 6.67
CA VAL A 101 -18.15 4.87 7.88
C VAL A 101 -17.58 5.97 8.78
N ALA A 102 -16.82 6.92 8.22
CA ALA A 102 -16.24 8.00 9.00
C ALA A 102 -17.31 8.86 9.70
N VAL A 103 -18.39 9.21 9.00
CA VAL A 103 -19.54 9.93 9.58
C VAL A 103 -20.22 9.11 10.67
N ALA A 104 -20.52 7.83 10.41
CA ALA A 104 -21.18 6.94 11.36
C ALA A 104 -20.38 6.78 12.67
N MET A 105 -19.05 6.66 12.55
CA MET A 105 -18.13 6.58 13.69
C MET A 105 -18.01 7.93 14.42
N ALA A 106 -17.93 9.05 13.70
CA ALA A 106 -17.80 10.37 14.28
C ALA A 106 -19.00 10.76 15.16
N PHE A 107 -20.23 10.43 14.72
CA PHE A 107 -21.46 10.68 15.50
C PHE A 107 -21.84 9.52 16.42
N PHE A 108 -21.02 8.47 16.47
CA PHE A 108 -21.22 7.26 17.27
C PHE A 108 -22.63 6.70 17.18
N GLN A 109 -23.10 6.47 15.95
CA GLN A 109 -24.44 5.92 15.68
C GLN A 109 -24.34 4.43 15.32
N PRO A 110 -24.66 3.49 16.23
CA PRO A 110 -24.42 2.06 16.01
C PRO A 110 -25.11 1.48 14.78
N TRP A 111 -26.34 1.93 14.49
CA TRP A 111 -27.08 1.45 13.31
C TRP A 111 -26.44 1.96 12.00
N MET A 112 -25.94 3.19 11.97
CA MET A 112 -25.22 3.73 10.80
C MET A 112 -23.92 2.97 10.57
N ILE A 113 -23.22 2.59 11.64
CA ILE A 113 -21.96 1.82 11.55
C ILE A 113 -22.24 0.47 10.88
N VAL A 114 -23.30 -0.23 11.29
CA VAL A 114 -23.68 -1.51 10.67
C VAL A 114 -23.99 -1.34 9.18
N VAL A 115 -24.78 -0.31 8.82
CA VAL A 115 -25.09 -0.01 7.41
C VAL A 115 -23.83 0.33 6.63
N ALA A 116 -22.90 1.10 7.22
CA ALA A 116 -21.66 1.51 6.57
C ALA A 116 -20.74 0.32 6.29
N VAL A 117 -20.63 -0.63 7.23
CA VAL A 117 -19.88 -1.87 7.01
C VAL A 117 -20.48 -2.68 5.86
N ILE A 118 -21.80 -2.84 5.81
CA ILE A 118 -22.48 -3.54 4.71
C ILE A 118 -22.20 -2.82 3.38
N ALA A 119 -22.27 -1.49 3.36
CA ALA A 119 -22.03 -0.70 2.16
C ALA A 119 -20.58 -0.81 1.65
N VAL A 120 -19.59 -0.85 2.53
CA VAL A 120 -18.18 -1.07 2.16
C VAL A 120 -18.00 -2.46 1.58
N LEU A 121 -18.54 -3.50 2.23
CA LEU A 121 -18.43 -4.88 1.76
C LEU A 121 -19.10 -5.07 0.40
N ALA A 122 -20.30 -4.50 0.21
CA ALA A 122 -21.01 -4.57 -1.07
C ALA A 122 -20.26 -3.82 -2.18
N ALA A 123 -19.77 -2.61 -1.92
CA ALA A 123 -19.02 -1.84 -2.92
C ALA A 123 -17.68 -2.50 -3.27
N ALA A 124 -16.97 -3.06 -2.29
CA ALA A 124 -15.74 -3.80 -2.51
C ALA A 124 -15.98 -5.10 -3.30
N ALA A 125 -17.03 -5.86 -2.96
CA ALA A 125 -17.43 -7.04 -3.71
C ALA A 125 -17.79 -6.68 -5.16
N GLY A 126 -18.54 -5.59 -5.36
CA GLY A 126 -18.85 -5.08 -6.70
C GLY A 126 -17.59 -4.74 -7.50
N LEU A 127 -16.64 -4.02 -6.90
CA LEU A 127 -15.36 -3.67 -7.54
C LEU A 127 -14.54 -4.92 -7.92
N VAL A 128 -14.47 -5.91 -7.02
CA VAL A 128 -13.68 -7.13 -7.23
C VAL A 128 -14.32 -8.05 -8.28
N PHE A 129 -15.65 -8.16 -8.29
CA PHE A 129 -16.37 -9.08 -9.16
C PHE A 129 -16.80 -8.47 -10.50
N GLU A 130 -16.63 -7.16 -10.72
CA GLU A 130 -17.10 -6.42 -11.90
C GLU A 130 -16.77 -7.11 -13.23
N TYR A 131 -15.56 -7.64 -13.36
CA TYR A 131 -15.08 -8.26 -14.60
C TYR A 131 -15.23 -9.80 -14.63
N TYR A 132 -15.94 -10.39 -13.65
CA TYR A 132 -16.02 -11.84 -13.45
C TYR A 132 -17.46 -12.38 -13.22
N VAL A 133 -18.50 -11.64 -13.63
CA VAL A 133 -19.91 -12.04 -13.39
C VAL A 133 -20.41 -13.14 -14.34
N GLY A 134 -20.02 -13.07 -15.62
CA GLY A 134 -20.61 -13.89 -16.69
C GLY A 134 -22.03 -13.46 -17.08
N PRO A 135 -22.62 -14.06 -18.13
CA PRO A 135 -23.98 -13.76 -18.54
C PRO A 135 -25.01 -14.27 -17.52
N GLU A 136 -26.14 -13.57 -17.41
CA GLU A 136 -27.29 -14.07 -16.68
C GLU A 136 -27.81 -15.37 -17.34
N LYS A 137 -28.29 -16.30 -16.52
CA LYS A 137 -28.67 -17.65 -16.98
C LYS A 137 -30.01 -17.70 -17.73
N HIS A 138 -30.80 -16.63 -17.67
CA HIS A 138 -32.17 -16.56 -18.19
C HIS A 138 -32.41 -15.26 -18.93
#